data_AF-A0A8T2NIJ2-F1
#
_entry.id   AF-A0A8T2NIJ2-F1
#
_cell.length_a   1.000
_cell.length_b   1.000
_cell.length_c   1.000
_cell.angle_alpha   90.00
_cell.angle_beta   90.00
_cell.angle_gamma   90.00
#
_symmetry.space_group_name_H-M   'P 1'
#
loop_
_entity.id
_entity.type
_entity.pdbx_description
1 polymer ?
#
loop_
_entity_poly.entity_id
_entity_poly.type
_entity_poly.pdbx_seq_one_letter_code
_entity_poly.pdbx_strand_id
1 'polypeptide(L)'
;MMSETRVIPSGKVYRQLFDAQVQLSRTLHDTRRKREGNEWSLYNDNAPVTRDTDTGNGIKTAANHVLADLTIRDQLSSGARYLQETEEQSVEEEVRGLPDTIVVEKLGSDIIERLAEKKAKDHAETLDQLHQDLAVLSMEYESFLREAADDFLRKLSASNEETEKLMRSMGSHAELSTHTLHVAVLLKKCTQTLEKIGHVAAADIHRLIDSEAMMINQATLANRRALARLFLNLTEKDLQGALSHRLHWQEKLQEWKNMKVQASVHRFKEIMSSPQILRPQGVQATLGTLQTEQQSLGQRRLKVLQSFSSMVPPRCSKDLAAEWYSSLSAVNEQIDSLHINSVTKIRLYYEQTWQDCLVEVDKFKEEVSGYGLASDDIQEIVSKELLPVLGQSQCQSEEWIEEIDRAFESLAKRIGALSKGLFGFAQKLAHLWEMHGAGLQRREHQLQDQLEKLSHKKEAELDMMLDRLRQESSEEALRISLSKTLHILEEITN
;
A
#
# COMPACT_ATOMS: atom_id res chain seq x y z
N MET A 1 -24.66 -9.50 -5.63
CA MET A 1 -23.57 -10.50 -5.59
C MET A 1 -22.55 -10.10 -6.64
N MET A 2 -21.43 -9.48 -6.24
CA MET A 2 -20.27 -9.31 -7.10
C MET A 2 -19.05 -9.82 -6.36
N SER A 3 -18.29 -10.61 -7.10
CA SER A 3 -17.23 -11.53 -6.75
C SER A 3 -15.96 -10.86 -6.23
N GLU A 4 -15.50 -11.31 -5.07
CA GLU A 4 -14.16 -11.05 -4.53
C GLU A 4 -13.09 -11.53 -5.52
N THR A 5 -12.30 -10.62 -6.07
CA THR A 5 -11.04 -10.95 -6.75
C THR A 5 -9.99 -11.28 -5.69
N ARG A 6 -9.88 -12.56 -5.32
CA ARG A 6 -8.75 -13.07 -4.53
C ARG A 6 -7.45 -12.92 -5.34
N VAL A 7 -6.61 -11.96 -4.96
CA VAL A 7 -5.22 -11.89 -5.44
C VAL A 7 -4.45 -13.04 -4.78
N ILE A 8 -4.16 -14.07 -5.58
CA ILE A 8 -3.43 -15.26 -5.13
C ILE A 8 -1.92 -14.98 -5.23
N PRO A 9 -1.11 -15.27 -4.19
CA PRO A 9 0.35 -15.12 -4.25
C PRO A 9 0.93 -16.04 -5.33
N SER A 10 1.35 -15.44 -6.45
CA SER A 10 1.74 -16.14 -7.69
C SER A 10 2.97 -17.04 -7.57
N GLY A 11 3.68 -17.07 -6.44
CA GLY A 11 4.83 -17.97 -6.26
C GLY A 11 4.49 -19.31 -5.60
N LYS A 12 3.57 -19.34 -4.63
CA LYS A 12 3.31 -20.54 -3.81
C LYS A 12 2.32 -21.50 -4.48
N VAL A 13 1.32 -20.98 -5.18
CA VAL A 13 0.29 -21.80 -5.82
C VAL A 13 0.82 -22.55 -7.04
N TYR A 14 1.69 -21.92 -7.83
CA TYR A 14 2.37 -22.60 -8.94
C TYR A 14 3.30 -23.71 -8.45
N ARG A 15 3.98 -23.51 -7.31
CA ARG A 15 4.81 -24.55 -6.70
C ARG A 15 3.96 -25.72 -6.20
N GLN A 16 2.85 -25.46 -5.53
CA GLN A 16 1.92 -26.51 -5.08
C GLN A 16 1.33 -27.29 -6.26
N LEU A 17 0.97 -26.60 -7.34
CA LEU A 17 0.50 -27.22 -8.59
C LEU A 17 1.59 -28.05 -9.26
N PHE A 18 2.81 -27.53 -9.36
CA PHE A 18 3.94 -28.24 -9.96
C PHE A 18 4.35 -29.45 -9.12
N ASP A 19 4.42 -29.32 -7.80
CA ASP A 19 4.72 -30.43 -6.89
C ASP A 19 3.63 -31.51 -6.99
N ALA A 20 2.34 -31.11 -7.04
CA ALA A 20 1.23 -32.04 -7.27
C ALA A 20 1.30 -32.71 -8.66
N GLN A 21 1.68 -31.97 -9.70
CA GLN A 21 1.84 -32.50 -11.05
C GLN A 21 3.01 -33.48 -11.15
N VAL A 22 4.14 -33.18 -10.49
CA VAL A 22 5.29 -34.08 -10.42
C VAL A 22 4.91 -35.34 -9.64
N GLN A 23 4.18 -35.22 -8.53
CA GLN A 23 3.72 -36.36 -7.74
C GLN A 23 2.73 -37.23 -8.52
N LEU A 24 1.82 -36.62 -9.27
CA LEU A 24 0.92 -37.31 -10.20
C LEU A 24 1.72 -38.02 -11.31
N SER A 25 2.72 -37.36 -11.90
CA SER A 25 3.54 -38.00 -12.93
C SER A 25 4.35 -39.17 -12.38
N ARG A 26 4.85 -39.10 -11.14
CA ARG A 26 5.59 -40.19 -10.50
C ARG A 26 4.67 -41.36 -10.17
N THR A 27 3.47 -41.09 -9.66
CA THR A 27 2.48 -42.14 -9.36
C THR A 27 1.95 -42.79 -10.63
N LEU A 28 1.72 -42.04 -11.70
CA LEU A 28 1.43 -42.59 -13.03
C LEU A 28 2.61 -43.41 -13.57
N HIS A 29 3.84 -42.91 -13.42
CA HIS A 29 5.01 -43.64 -13.89
C HIS A 29 5.27 -44.92 -13.08
N ASP A 30 5.00 -44.92 -11.78
CA ASP A 30 5.12 -46.11 -10.93
C ASP A 30 4.00 -47.11 -11.16
N THR A 31 2.77 -46.66 -11.47
CA THR A 31 1.67 -47.55 -11.89
C THR A 31 1.95 -48.16 -13.26
N ARG A 32 2.48 -47.37 -14.21
CA ARG A 32 2.94 -47.85 -15.52
C ARG A 32 4.12 -48.81 -15.39
N ARG A 33 5.12 -48.50 -14.56
CA ARG A 33 6.26 -49.38 -14.27
C ARG A 33 5.84 -50.66 -13.54
N LYS A 34 4.81 -50.64 -12.71
CA LYS A 34 4.23 -51.86 -12.10
C LYS A 34 3.46 -52.71 -13.11
N ARG A 35 2.82 -52.10 -14.13
CA ARG A 35 2.25 -52.84 -15.28
C ARG A 35 3.37 -53.45 -16.14
N GLU A 36 4.37 -52.66 -16.50
CA GLU A 36 5.54 -53.12 -17.28
C GLU A 36 6.38 -54.16 -16.53
N GLY A 37 6.51 -54.04 -15.19
CA GLY A 37 7.18 -55.02 -14.34
C GLY A 37 6.40 -56.32 -14.12
N ASN A 38 5.07 -56.29 -14.30
CA ASN A 38 4.23 -57.49 -14.38
C ASN A 38 4.21 -58.11 -15.79
N GLU A 39 4.52 -57.34 -16.84
CA GLU A 39 4.69 -57.82 -18.21
C GLU A 39 6.13 -58.36 -18.48
N TRP A 40 7.16 -57.85 -17.78
CA TRP A 40 8.56 -58.25 -17.95
C TRP A 40 9.06 -59.40 -17.06
N SER A 41 8.17 -60.17 -16.41
CA SER A 41 8.53 -61.48 -15.84
C SER A 41 8.55 -62.62 -16.89
N LEU A 42 8.36 -62.28 -18.17
CA LEU A 42 8.59 -63.14 -19.33
C LEU A 42 9.70 -62.48 -20.17
N TYR A 43 10.81 -63.20 -20.38
CA TYR A 43 12.03 -62.81 -21.11
C TYR A 43 13.13 -62.08 -20.33
N ASN A 44 13.91 -62.89 -19.59
CA ASN A 44 15.34 -62.68 -19.36
C ASN A 44 16.09 -62.58 -20.71
N ASP A 45 17.07 -61.68 -20.86
CA ASP A 45 18.49 -62.06 -20.92
C ASP A 45 19.47 -60.91 -21.28
N ASN A 46 20.63 -60.97 -20.62
CA ASN A 46 21.97 -60.58 -21.08
C ASN A 46 22.42 -59.10 -21.12
N ALA A 47 23.08 -58.74 -20.00
CA ALA A 47 24.50 -58.38 -19.87
C ALA A 47 25.07 -57.05 -20.45
N PRO A 48 26.02 -56.41 -19.73
CA PRO A 48 26.35 -55.00 -19.85
C PRO A 48 27.73 -54.74 -20.51
N VAL A 49 27.91 -53.59 -21.16
CA VAL A 49 29.25 -53.10 -21.54
C VAL A 49 29.42 -51.61 -21.21
N THR A 50 30.59 -51.39 -20.68
CA THR A 50 31.21 -50.26 -20.01
C THR A 50 31.76 -49.15 -20.92
N ARG A 51 31.98 -47.99 -20.28
CA ARG A 51 33.22 -47.19 -20.25
C ARG A 51 33.42 -45.98 -21.20
N ASP A 52 33.86 -44.91 -20.53
CA ASP A 52 34.98 -44.00 -20.86
C ASP A 52 34.75 -42.95 -21.95
N THR A 53 34.52 -41.68 -21.56
CA THR A 53 35.49 -40.62 -21.19
C THR A 53 36.15 -39.92 -22.38
N ASP A 54 36.03 -38.60 -22.31
CA ASP A 54 37.06 -37.59 -22.60
C ASP A 54 37.28 -37.06 -24.04
N THR A 55 36.88 -35.78 -24.14
CA THR A 55 37.74 -34.62 -24.41
C THR A 55 38.29 -34.44 -25.83
N GLY A 56 37.93 -33.31 -26.44
CA GLY A 56 38.61 -32.80 -27.64
C GLY A 56 38.04 -31.51 -28.20
N ASN A 57 38.53 -30.37 -27.69
CA ASN A 57 38.34 -29.03 -28.27
C ASN A 57 38.81 -28.95 -29.73
N GLY A 58 38.08 -28.19 -30.56
CA GLY A 58 38.51 -27.84 -31.91
C GLY A 58 37.66 -26.74 -32.54
N ILE A 59 38.13 -25.50 -32.44
CA ILE A 59 37.59 -24.29 -33.08
C ILE A 59 37.64 -24.43 -34.62
N LYS A 60 36.56 -24.01 -35.32
CA LYS A 60 36.58 -23.19 -36.55
C LYS A 60 35.18 -22.91 -37.12
N THR A 61 34.84 -21.62 -37.16
CA THR A 61 34.34 -20.84 -38.31
C THR A 61 33.63 -21.57 -39.46
N ALA A 62 32.37 -21.21 -39.73
CA ALA A 62 31.91 -20.66 -41.02
C ALA A 62 30.37 -20.66 -41.10
N ALA A 63 29.83 -19.54 -41.56
CA ALA A 63 28.42 -19.30 -41.76
C ALA A 63 27.91 -19.91 -43.09
N ASN A 64 26.59 -20.09 -43.12
CA ASN A 64 25.69 -20.15 -44.28
C ASN A 64 25.67 -21.44 -45.11
N HIS A 65 24.55 -22.17 -45.01
CA HIS A 65 23.77 -22.51 -46.20
C HIS A 65 22.27 -22.60 -45.86
N VAL A 66 21.49 -22.02 -46.76
CA VAL A 66 20.04 -21.85 -46.76
C VAL A 66 19.40 -23.01 -47.55
N LEU A 67 18.30 -23.54 -46.99
CA LEU A 67 17.07 -24.06 -47.62
C LEU A 67 17.14 -25.19 -48.68
N ALA A 68 16.58 -26.33 -48.29
CA ALA A 68 15.90 -27.35 -49.12
C ALA A 68 15.21 -28.31 -48.13
N ASP A 69 14.01 -28.83 -48.29
CA ASP A 69 13.00 -28.73 -49.31
C ASP A 69 11.70 -29.31 -48.68
N LEU A 70 10.56 -28.85 -49.15
CA LEU A 70 9.23 -29.30 -48.77
C LEU A 70 8.89 -30.58 -49.55
N THR A 71 8.84 -31.72 -48.89
CA THR A 71 8.08 -32.93 -49.29
C THR A 71 8.25 -33.93 -48.16
N ILE A 72 7.23 -34.22 -47.34
CA ILE A 72 6.30 -35.33 -47.54
C ILE A 72 5.15 -35.08 -46.57
N ARG A 73 4.03 -34.60 -47.09
CA ARG A 73 2.75 -34.49 -46.40
C ARG A 73 1.71 -35.16 -47.28
N ASP A 74 1.70 -36.49 -47.30
CA ASP A 74 0.52 -37.27 -47.72
C ASP A 74 0.75 -38.78 -47.58
N GLN A 75 0.59 -39.34 -46.37
CA GLN A 75 0.33 -40.79 -46.20
C GLN A 75 -0.01 -41.33 -44.80
N LEU A 76 -0.32 -40.51 -43.79
CA LEU A 76 -0.64 -41.03 -42.43
C LEU A 76 -2.09 -40.81 -41.96
N SER A 77 -2.96 -40.27 -42.81
CA SER A 77 -4.34 -39.90 -42.45
C SER A 77 -5.37 -41.05 -42.45
N SER A 78 -4.96 -42.32 -42.43
CA SER A 78 -5.88 -43.47 -42.35
C SER A 78 -5.65 -44.42 -41.16
N GLY A 79 -4.69 -44.14 -40.27
CA GLY A 79 -4.43 -44.96 -39.06
C GLY A 79 -4.91 -44.34 -37.74
N ALA A 80 -5.27 -43.06 -37.74
CA ALA A 80 -5.46 -42.28 -36.50
C ALA A 80 -6.83 -42.48 -35.81
N ARG A 81 -7.82 -43.11 -36.44
CA ARG A 81 -9.18 -43.23 -35.88
C ARG A 81 -9.49 -44.56 -35.16
N TYR A 82 -8.65 -45.58 -35.27
CA TYR A 82 -8.84 -46.88 -34.58
C TYR A 82 -7.89 -47.09 -33.38
N LEU A 83 -6.93 -46.18 -33.15
CA LEU A 83 -6.04 -46.19 -31.98
C LEU A 83 -6.47 -45.21 -30.89
N GLN A 84 -7.32 -44.25 -31.22
CA GLN A 84 -7.73 -43.20 -30.28
C GLN A 84 -8.74 -43.72 -29.22
N GLU A 85 -9.64 -44.65 -29.58
CA GLU A 85 -10.60 -45.25 -28.64
C GLU A 85 -9.92 -46.19 -27.62
N THR A 86 -8.81 -46.85 -28.00
CA THR A 86 -8.07 -47.77 -27.13
C THR A 86 -7.15 -47.03 -26.14
N GLU A 87 -6.58 -45.90 -26.55
CA GLU A 87 -5.84 -45.02 -25.65
C GLU A 87 -6.76 -44.33 -24.64
N GLU A 88 -7.94 -43.85 -25.06
CA GLU A 88 -8.91 -43.22 -24.15
C GLU A 88 -9.42 -44.17 -23.07
N GLN A 89 -9.66 -45.46 -23.39
CA GLN A 89 -10.02 -46.47 -22.39
C GLN A 89 -8.88 -46.81 -21.43
N SER A 90 -7.62 -46.80 -21.89
CA SER A 90 -6.44 -47.04 -21.04
C SER A 90 -6.20 -45.89 -20.05
N VAL A 91 -6.42 -44.65 -20.52
CA VAL A 91 -6.31 -43.43 -19.72
C VAL A 91 -7.40 -43.36 -18.65
N GLU A 92 -8.64 -43.75 -18.96
CA GLU A 92 -9.72 -43.81 -17.95
C GLU A 92 -9.45 -44.85 -16.85
N GLU A 93 -8.87 -46.00 -17.18
CA GLU A 93 -8.44 -47.01 -16.19
C GLU A 93 -7.23 -46.53 -15.34
N GLU A 94 -6.32 -45.75 -15.92
CA GLU A 94 -5.20 -45.12 -15.20
C GLU A 94 -5.67 -44.09 -14.17
N VAL A 95 -6.69 -43.30 -14.51
CA VAL A 95 -7.25 -42.27 -13.63
C VAL A 95 -8.08 -42.88 -12.48
N ARG A 96 -8.78 -44.00 -12.72
CA ARG A 96 -9.59 -44.69 -11.67
C ARG A 96 -8.76 -45.39 -10.59
N GLY A 97 -7.47 -45.66 -10.82
CA GLY A 97 -6.60 -46.33 -9.85
C GLY A 97 -5.94 -45.39 -8.83
N LEU A 98 -6.20 -44.08 -8.89
CA LEU A 98 -5.55 -43.09 -8.04
C LEU A 98 -6.26 -42.99 -6.67
N PRO A 99 -5.53 -42.94 -5.54
CA PRO A 99 -6.12 -42.76 -4.23
C PRO A 99 -6.70 -41.34 -4.04
N ASP A 100 -7.93 -41.26 -3.51
CA ASP A 100 -8.74 -40.02 -3.35
C ASP A 100 -8.22 -39.00 -2.32
N THR A 101 -7.03 -39.20 -1.74
CA THR A 101 -6.43 -38.25 -0.78
C THR A 101 -4.94 -38.10 -1.01
N ILE A 102 -4.56 -37.00 -1.65
CA ILE A 102 -3.18 -36.61 -1.89
C ILE A 102 -2.64 -36.00 -0.59
N VAL A 103 -2.05 -36.83 0.27
CA VAL A 103 -1.23 -36.35 1.38
C VAL A 103 0.10 -35.88 0.81
N VAL A 104 0.39 -34.58 0.94
CA VAL A 104 1.67 -33.98 0.52
C VAL A 104 2.75 -34.45 1.49
N GLU A 105 3.33 -35.62 1.23
CA GLU A 105 4.61 -36.00 1.82
C GLU A 105 5.67 -35.02 1.31
N LYS A 106 6.12 -34.12 2.20
CA LYS A 106 7.28 -33.25 1.98
C LYS A 106 8.55 -34.10 1.96
N LEU A 107 8.78 -34.82 0.86
CA LEU A 107 10.13 -35.19 0.42
C LEU A 107 10.56 -34.18 -0.65
N GLY A 108 10.53 -32.89 -0.28
CA GLY A 108 10.94 -31.79 -1.14
C GLY A 108 12.45 -31.79 -1.24
N SER A 109 12.99 -32.16 -2.40
CA SER A 109 14.42 -32.05 -2.66
C SER A 109 14.88 -30.61 -2.43
N ASP A 110 15.94 -30.47 -1.66
CA ASP A 110 16.68 -29.27 -1.26
C ASP A 110 17.27 -28.46 -2.45
N ILE A 111 16.83 -28.74 -3.67
CA ILE A 111 17.35 -28.22 -4.93
C ILE A 111 16.93 -26.75 -5.13
N ILE A 112 15.71 -26.38 -4.76
CA ILE A 112 15.23 -24.99 -4.90
C ILE A 112 15.87 -24.11 -3.82
N GLU A 113 16.08 -24.64 -2.62
CA GLU A 113 16.79 -23.93 -1.54
C GLU A 113 18.25 -23.73 -1.91
N ARG A 114 18.94 -24.75 -2.41
CA ARG A 114 20.30 -24.62 -2.98
C ARG A 114 20.37 -23.71 -4.19
N LEU A 115 19.37 -23.68 -5.07
CA LEU A 115 19.31 -22.75 -6.20
C LEU A 115 19.04 -21.32 -5.74
N ALA A 116 18.26 -21.13 -4.69
CA ALA A 116 18.00 -19.82 -4.09
C ALA A 116 19.23 -19.31 -3.35
N GLU A 117 19.90 -20.16 -2.58
CA GLU A 117 21.19 -19.86 -1.94
C GLU A 117 22.28 -19.60 -2.98
N LYS A 118 22.35 -20.41 -4.04
CA LYS A 118 23.28 -20.18 -5.15
C LYS A 118 22.97 -18.85 -5.85
N LYS A 119 21.71 -18.54 -6.17
CA LYS A 119 21.34 -17.25 -6.75
C LYS A 119 21.61 -16.08 -5.80
N ALA A 120 21.41 -16.26 -4.49
CA ALA A 120 21.71 -15.24 -3.51
C ALA A 120 23.23 -15.00 -3.39
N LYS A 121 24.03 -16.07 -3.45
CA LYS A 121 25.48 -16.02 -3.49
C LYS A 121 26.00 -15.40 -4.78
N ASP A 122 25.50 -15.82 -5.93
CA ASP A 122 25.82 -15.26 -7.24
C ASP A 122 25.42 -13.77 -7.28
N HIS A 123 24.27 -13.40 -6.70
CA HIS A 123 23.84 -12.01 -6.59
C HIS A 123 24.77 -11.19 -5.68
N ALA A 124 25.15 -11.72 -4.51
CA ALA A 124 26.11 -11.08 -3.63
C ALA A 124 27.47 -10.88 -4.32
N GLU A 125 27.95 -11.89 -5.05
CA GLU A 125 29.19 -11.82 -5.81
C GLU A 125 29.10 -10.80 -6.97
N THR A 126 27.96 -10.70 -7.65
CA THR A 126 27.75 -9.64 -8.66
C THR A 126 27.66 -8.24 -8.06
N LEU A 127 27.11 -8.11 -6.84
CA LEU A 127 27.07 -6.84 -6.12
C LEU A 127 28.46 -6.43 -5.65
N ASP A 128 29.24 -7.38 -5.12
CA ASP A 128 30.62 -7.15 -4.72
C ASP A 128 31.46 -6.75 -5.94
N GLN A 129 31.28 -7.41 -7.09
CA GLN A 129 31.92 -7.02 -8.35
C GLN A 129 31.48 -5.63 -8.82
N LEU A 130 30.19 -5.29 -8.74
CA LEU A 130 29.69 -3.96 -9.08
C LEU A 130 30.28 -2.90 -8.15
N HIS A 131 30.37 -3.17 -6.85
CA HIS A 131 31.00 -2.27 -5.89
C HIS A 131 32.49 -2.10 -6.16
N GLN A 132 33.18 -3.17 -6.55
CA GLN A 132 34.57 -3.12 -6.96
C GLN A 132 34.75 -2.29 -8.24
N ASP A 133 33.89 -2.48 -9.25
CA ASP A 133 33.91 -1.75 -10.51
C ASP A 133 33.57 -0.26 -10.29
N LEU A 134 32.61 0.04 -9.42
CA LEU A 134 32.28 1.41 -9.01
C LEU A 134 33.43 2.05 -8.23
N ALA A 135 34.16 1.30 -7.40
CA ALA A 135 35.33 1.80 -6.69
C ALA A 135 36.49 2.11 -7.65
N VAL A 136 36.72 1.24 -8.65
CA VAL A 136 37.71 1.47 -9.71
C VAL A 136 37.33 2.69 -10.55
N LEU A 137 36.07 2.78 -11.00
CA LEU A 137 35.56 3.95 -11.71
C LEU A 137 35.66 5.22 -10.86
N SER A 138 35.30 5.17 -9.57
CA SER A 138 35.43 6.32 -8.67
C SER A 138 36.89 6.75 -8.55
N MET A 139 37.83 5.82 -8.43
CA MET A 139 39.26 6.12 -8.42
C MET A 139 39.73 6.75 -9.73
N GLU A 140 39.28 6.25 -10.89
CA GLU A 140 39.63 6.79 -12.21
C GLU A 140 39.03 8.18 -12.46
N TYR A 141 37.79 8.41 -12.04
CA TYR A 141 37.15 9.72 -12.14
C TYR A 141 37.77 10.72 -11.16
N GLU A 142 38.11 10.29 -9.94
CA GLU A 142 38.82 11.12 -8.97
C GLU A 142 40.23 11.47 -9.44
N SER A 143 40.97 10.51 -10.03
CA SER A 143 42.29 10.78 -10.59
C SER A 143 42.18 11.73 -11.79
N PHE A 144 41.22 11.53 -12.70
CA PHE A 144 41.01 12.43 -13.82
C PHE A 144 40.59 13.84 -13.37
N LEU A 145 39.69 13.96 -12.40
CA LEU A 145 39.30 15.26 -11.82
C LEU A 145 40.47 15.93 -11.11
N ARG A 146 41.28 15.17 -10.37
CA ARG A 146 42.46 15.68 -9.68
C ARG A 146 43.54 16.12 -10.66
N GLU A 147 43.82 15.32 -11.69
CA GLU A 147 44.75 15.67 -12.76
C GLU A 147 44.28 16.91 -13.52
N ALA A 148 42.99 17.00 -13.87
CA ALA A 148 42.41 18.17 -14.53
C ALA A 148 42.44 19.42 -13.63
N ALA A 149 42.17 19.26 -12.33
CA ALA A 149 42.26 20.33 -11.34
C ALA A 149 43.72 20.79 -11.15
N ASP A 150 44.68 19.88 -11.07
CA ASP A 150 46.11 20.18 -10.96
C ASP A 150 46.65 20.83 -12.24
N ASP A 151 46.20 20.38 -13.42
CA ASP A 151 46.51 21.00 -14.70
C ASP A 151 45.96 22.42 -14.78
N PHE A 152 44.71 22.61 -14.35
CA PHE A 152 44.09 23.92 -14.30
C PHE A 152 44.79 24.84 -13.29
N LEU A 153 45.10 24.34 -12.10
CA LEU A 153 45.87 25.06 -11.08
C LEU A 153 47.26 25.43 -11.58
N ARG A 154 47.97 24.53 -12.27
CA ARG A 154 49.27 24.83 -12.90
C ARG A 154 49.14 25.89 -13.99
N LYS A 155 48.11 25.83 -14.84
CA LYS A 155 47.84 26.85 -15.86
C LYS A 155 47.50 28.20 -15.24
N LEU A 156 46.68 28.20 -14.18
CA LEU A 156 46.29 29.41 -13.47
C LEU A 156 47.45 30.01 -12.67
N SER A 157 48.30 29.18 -12.07
CA SER A 157 49.51 29.63 -11.39
C SER A 157 50.54 30.18 -12.37
N ALA A 158 50.72 29.54 -13.53
CA ALA A 158 51.58 30.05 -14.60
C ALA A 158 51.06 31.37 -15.16
N SER A 159 49.76 31.49 -15.40
CA SER A 159 49.12 32.75 -15.78
C SER A 159 49.28 33.80 -14.69
N ASN A 160 49.13 33.44 -13.41
CA ASN A 160 49.34 34.36 -12.29
C ASN A 160 50.81 34.81 -12.21
N GLU A 161 51.78 33.91 -12.37
CA GLU A 161 53.21 34.25 -12.46
C GLU A 161 53.52 35.12 -13.67
N GLU A 162 52.91 34.88 -14.82
CA GLU A 162 53.02 35.74 -15.99
C GLU A 162 52.44 37.12 -15.73
N THR A 163 51.25 37.22 -15.12
CA THR A 163 50.64 38.51 -14.75
C THR A 163 51.47 39.24 -13.69
N GLU A 164 52.02 38.54 -12.71
CA GLU A 164 52.94 39.08 -11.70
C GLU A 164 54.25 39.53 -12.31
N LYS A 165 54.81 38.76 -13.25
CA LYS A 165 56.00 39.14 -14.02
C LYS A 165 55.72 40.35 -14.91
N LEU A 166 54.53 40.43 -15.53
CA LEU A 166 54.07 41.59 -16.28
C LEU A 166 53.86 42.79 -15.35
N MET A 167 53.30 42.59 -14.16
CA MET A 167 53.11 43.62 -13.14
C MET A 167 54.44 44.09 -12.54
N ARG A 168 55.44 43.22 -12.38
CA ARG A 168 56.80 43.62 -11.97
C ARG A 168 57.56 44.32 -13.10
N SER A 169 57.39 43.86 -14.34
CA SER A 169 57.87 44.53 -15.55
C SER A 169 57.24 45.92 -15.73
N MET A 170 55.94 46.06 -15.48
CA MET A 170 55.22 47.34 -15.54
C MET A 170 55.45 48.21 -14.30
N GLY A 171 55.57 47.57 -13.13
CA GLY A 171 55.96 48.15 -11.84
C GLY A 171 57.41 48.61 -11.82
N SER A 172 58.21 48.16 -12.79
CA SER A 172 59.41 48.84 -13.27
C SER A 172 59.08 50.14 -14.02
N HIS A 173 58.24 50.98 -13.41
CA HIS A 173 58.24 52.42 -13.64
C HIS A 173 59.64 53.01 -13.44
N ALA A 174 60.51 52.28 -12.70
CA ALA A 174 61.95 52.46 -12.65
C ALA A 174 62.64 52.23 -14.00
N GLU A 175 62.31 51.21 -14.81
CA GLU A 175 62.90 50.98 -16.14
C GLU A 175 62.52 52.03 -17.19
N LEU A 176 61.27 52.49 -17.21
CA LEU A 176 60.88 53.55 -18.13
C LEU A 176 61.52 54.88 -17.70
N SER A 177 61.59 55.15 -16.39
CA SER A 177 62.32 56.30 -15.83
C SER A 177 63.82 56.22 -16.12
N THR A 178 64.45 55.05 -15.98
CA THR A 178 65.87 54.84 -16.31
C THR A 178 66.12 54.90 -17.81
N HIS A 179 65.20 54.46 -18.67
CA HIS A 179 65.29 54.68 -20.12
C HIS A 179 65.15 56.16 -20.47
N THR A 180 64.23 56.89 -19.84
CA THR A 180 64.10 58.34 -20.04
C THR A 180 65.37 59.07 -19.58
N LEU A 181 65.95 58.65 -18.46
CA LEU A 181 67.25 59.11 -17.96
C LEU A 181 68.41 58.74 -18.90
N HIS A 182 68.40 57.53 -19.46
CA HIS A 182 69.43 57.07 -20.40
C HIS A 182 69.37 57.84 -21.72
N VAL A 183 68.17 58.09 -22.24
CA VAL A 183 67.93 58.96 -23.40
C VAL A 183 68.39 60.39 -23.10
N ALA A 184 68.11 60.93 -21.91
CA ALA A 184 68.61 62.25 -21.51
C ALA A 184 70.15 62.31 -21.45
N VAL A 185 70.81 61.26 -20.93
CA VAL A 185 72.28 61.14 -20.90
C VAL A 185 72.87 61.02 -22.32
N LEU A 186 72.23 60.26 -23.20
CA LEU A 186 72.63 60.12 -24.60
C LEU A 186 72.46 61.42 -25.37
N LEU A 187 71.32 62.11 -25.23
CA LEU A 187 71.10 63.42 -25.85
C LEU A 187 72.16 64.41 -25.38
N LYS A 188 72.47 64.45 -24.07
CA LYS A 188 73.55 65.30 -23.52
C LYS A 188 74.92 64.96 -24.11
N LYS A 189 75.24 63.67 -24.29
CA LYS A 189 76.49 63.22 -24.93
C LYS A 189 76.53 63.64 -26.40
N CYS A 190 75.42 63.51 -27.12
CA CYS A 190 75.26 63.95 -28.50
C CYS A 190 75.44 65.46 -28.64
N THR A 191 74.85 66.27 -27.74
CA THR A 191 75.07 67.72 -27.69
C THR A 191 76.56 68.06 -27.54
N GLN A 192 77.23 67.43 -26.58
CA GLN A 192 78.67 67.65 -26.33
C GLN A 192 79.57 67.23 -27.49
N THR A 193 79.20 66.18 -28.24
CA THR A 193 79.96 65.77 -29.44
C THR A 193 79.70 66.68 -30.64
N LEU A 194 78.46 67.13 -30.82
CA LEU A 194 78.08 68.03 -31.91
C LEU A 194 78.67 69.43 -31.71
N GLU A 195 78.76 69.93 -30.47
CA GLU A 195 79.47 71.16 -30.13
C GLU A 195 80.97 71.09 -30.43
N LYS A 196 81.60 69.90 -30.31
CA LYS A 196 83.03 69.71 -30.56
C LYS A 196 83.39 69.55 -32.04
N ILE A 197 82.49 68.99 -32.84
CA ILE A 197 82.75 68.58 -34.22
C ILE A 197 82.05 69.52 -35.23
N GLY A 198 80.97 70.19 -34.82
CA GLY A 198 80.16 71.03 -35.68
C GLY A 198 80.73 72.44 -35.88
N HIS A 199 80.72 72.93 -37.12
CA HIS A 199 81.02 74.33 -37.45
C HIS A 199 79.81 75.28 -37.26
N VAL A 200 78.75 74.79 -36.61
CA VAL A 200 77.46 75.48 -36.44
C VAL A 200 77.41 76.14 -35.05
N ALA A 201 76.73 77.27 -34.91
CA ALA A 201 76.58 77.96 -33.64
C ALA A 201 75.91 77.06 -32.59
N ALA A 202 76.44 77.07 -31.35
CA ALA A 202 75.93 76.23 -30.26
C ALA A 202 74.43 76.39 -30.02
N ALA A 203 73.89 77.60 -30.22
CA ALA A 203 72.46 77.90 -30.11
C ALA A 203 71.58 77.05 -31.05
N ASP A 204 72.05 76.76 -32.27
CA ASP A 204 71.28 75.98 -33.25
C ASP A 204 71.37 74.47 -32.95
N ILE A 205 72.50 74.00 -32.41
CA ILE A 205 72.66 72.62 -31.93
C ILE A 205 71.73 72.36 -30.73
N HIS A 206 71.65 73.29 -29.77
CA HIS A 206 70.72 73.18 -28.65
C HIS A 206 69.25 73.17 -29.12
N ARG A 207 68.87 74.05 -30.06
CA ARG A 207 67.51 74.06 -30.62
C ARG A 207 67.14 72.74 -31.30
N LEU A 208 68.07 72.13 -32.04
CA LEU A 208 67.86 70.83 -32.66
C LEU A 208 67.63 69.75 -31.58
N ILE A 209 68.51 69.67 -30.58
CA ILE A 209 68.41 68.68 -29.50
C ILE A 209 67.13 68.88 -28.68
N ASP A 210 66.74 70.13 -28.41
CA ASP A 210 65.48 70.44 -27.71
C ASP A 210 64.26 70.00 -28.54
N SER A 211 64.29 70.19 -29.86
CA SER A 211 63.21 69.74 -30.75
C SER A 211 63.07 68.21 -30.77
N GLU A 212 64.19 67.48 -30.82
CA GLU A 212 64.21 66.01 -30.77
C GLU A 212 63.79 65.49 -29.39
N ALA A 213 64.28 66.11 -28.31
CA ALA A 213 63.87 65.79 -26.95
C ALA A 213 62.37 66.01 -26.76
N MET A 214 61.81 67.09 -27.33
CA MET A 214 60.38 67.37 -27.29
C MET A 214 59.57 66.29 -28.03
N MET A 215 60.01 65.87 -29.22
CA MET A 215 59.37 64.78 -29.97
C MET A 215 59.37 63.46 -29.20
N ILE A 216 60.50 63.09 -28.60
CA ILE A 216 60.63 61.87 -27.78
C ILE A 216 59.74 61.95 -26.53
N ASN A 217 59.73 63.10 -25.84
CA ASN A 217 58.88 63.31 -24.67
C ASN A 217 57.39 63.25 -25.04
N GLN A 218 56.99 63.80 -26.19
CA GLN A 218 55.61 63.74 -26.66
C GLN A 218 55.19 62.30 -27.00
N ALA A 219 56.06 61.53 -27.67
CA ALA A 219 55.81 60.12 -27.98
C ALA A 219 55.74 59.25 -26.71
N THR A 220 56.65 59.45 -25.74
CA THR A 220 56.63 58.71 -24.48
C THR A 220 55.39 59.01 -23.64
N LEU A 221 54.94 60.27 -23.59
CA LEU A 221 53.68 60.64 -22.95
C LEU A 221 52.46 60.03 -23.66
N ALA A 222 52.46 60.03 -25.00
CA ALA A 222 51.40 59.37 -25.78
C ALA A 222 51.35 57.86 -25.50
N ASN A 223 52.51 57.19 -25.47
CA ASN A 223 52.61 55.77 -25.15
C ASN A 223 52.15 55.45 -23.72
N ARG A 224 52.53 56.27 -22.72
CA ARG A 224 52.03 56.12 -21.35
C ARG A 224 50.51 56.28 -21.26
N ARG A 225 49.94 57.26 -21.97
CA ARG A 225 48.48 57.43 -22.04
C ARG A 225 47.80 56.24 -22.73
N ALA A 226 48.39 55.70 -23.79
CA ALA A 226 47.86 54.53 -24.50
C ALA A 226 47.89 53.28 -23.61
N LEU A 227 49.01 53.03 -22.91
CA LEU A 227 49.12 51.93 -21.95
C LEU A 227 48.12 52.06 -20.79
N ALA A 228 47.98 53.26 -20.20
CA ALA A 228 47.00 53.48 -19.15
C ALA A 228 45.55 53.25 -19.64
N ARG A 229 45.22 53.66 -20.87
CA ARG A 229 43.92 53.37 -21.49
C ARG A 229 43.71 51.88 -21.75
N LEU A 230 44.73 51.19 -22.25
CA LEU A 230 44.66 49.73 -22.46
C LEU A 230 44.44 49.00 -21.14
N PHE A 231 45.18 49.39 -20.09
CA PHE A 231 45.00 48.82 -18.75
C PHE A 231 43.58 49.06 -18.23
N LEU A 232 43.07 50.28 -18.31
CA LEU A 232 41.69 50.59 -17.93
C LEU A 232 40.68 49.74 -18.70
N ASN A 233 40.79 49.69 -20.03
CA ASN A 233 39.86 48.93 -20.87
C ASN A 233 39.91 47.41 -20.57
N LEU A 234 41.11 46.88 -20.29
CA LEU A 234 41.28 45.47 -19.89
C LEU A 234 40.62 45.23 -18.53
N THR A 235 40.90 46.06 -17.53
CA THR A 235 40.28 45.93 -16.20
C THR A 235 38.76 46.07 -16.25
N GLU A 236 38.24 46.99 -17.06
CA GLU A 236 36.80 47.15 -17.24
C GLU A 236 36.17 45.90 -17.87
N LYS A 237 36.81 45.35 -18.90
CA LYS A 237 36.35 44.12 -19.55
C LYS A 237 36.38 42.93 -18.60
N ASP A 238 37.42 42.80 -17.79
CA ASP A 238 37.54 41.75 -16.78
C ASP A 238 36.46 41.88 -15.70
N LEU A 239 36.18 43.11 -15.25
CA LEU A 239 35.10 43.39 -14.29
C LEU A 239 33.71 43.10 -14.89
N GLN A 240 33.48 43.46 -16.15
CA GLN A 240 32.23 43.13 -16.85
C GLN A 240 32.04 41.61 -16.99
N GLY A 241 33.12 40.87 -17.30
CA GLY A 241 33.12 39.41 -17.33
C GLY A 241 32.81 38.81 -15.96
N ALA A 242 33.47 39.28 -14.90
CA ALA A 242 33.22 38.84 -13.53
C ALA A 242 31.77 39.11 -13.07
N LEU A 243 31.22 40.28 -13.40
CA LEU A 243 29.81 40.60 -13.14
C LEU A 243 28.86 39.66 -13.86
N SER A 244 29.12 39.37 -15.14
CA SER A 244 28.29 38.47 -15.95
C SER A 244 28.30 37.05 -15.38
N HIS A 245 29.48 36.53 -15.00
CA HIS A 245 29.59 35.22 -14.35
C HIS A 245 28.88 35.19 -12.99
N ARG A 246 28.97 36.26 -12.19
CA ARG A 246 28.28 36.36 -10.90
C ARG A 246 26.76 36.34 -11.06
N LEU A 247 26.22 37.10 -12.02
CA LEU A 247 24.79 37.11 -12.31
C LEU A 247 24.32 35.73 -12.78
N HIS A 248 25.05 35.10 -13.69
CA HIS A 248 24.72 33.77 -14.17
C HIS A 248 24.75 32.71 -13.05
N TRP A 249 25.76 32.75 -12.19
CA TRP A 249 25.82 31.88 -11.02
C TRP A 249 24.63 32.11 -10.08
N GLN A 250 24.21 33.36 -9.87
CA GLN A 250 23.05 33.69 -9.03
C GLN A 250 21.74 33.15 -9.64
N GLU A 251 21.56 33.25 -10.96
CA GLU A 251 20.43 32.64 -11.67
C GLU A 251 20.42 31.11 -11.51
N LYS A 252 21.56 30.46 -11.74
CA LYS A 252 21.68 29.00 -11.58
C LYS A 252 21.47 28.53 -10.15
N LEU A 253 21.93 29.30 -9.17
CA LEU A 253 21.66 29.03 -7.77
C LEU A 253 20.15 29.11 -7.49
N GLN A 254 19.45 30.11 -8.03
CA GLN A 254 18.01 30.25 -7.84
C GLN A 254 17.21 29.15 -8.55
N GLU A 255 17.57 28.80 -9.78
CA GLU A 255 16.99 27.66 -10.49
C GLU A 255 17.18 26.36 -9.69
N TRP A 256 18.38 26.12 -9.17
CA TRP A 256 18.67 24.96 -8.33
C TRP A 256 17.83 24.93 -7.05
N LYS A 257 17.73 26.06 -6.34
CA LYS A 257 16.87 26.17 -5.14
C LYS A 257 15.41 25.85 -5.47
N ASN A 258 14.89 26.44 -6.54
CA ASN A 258 13.51 26.20 -6.99
C ASN A 258 13.28 24.73 -7.34
N MET A 259 14.19 24.10 -8.07
CA MET A 259 14.10 22.67 -8.38
C MET A 259 14.13 21.79 -7.13
N LYS A 260 14.96 22.12 -6.14
CA LYS A 260 15.02 21.37 -4.88
C LYS A 260 13.75 21.50 -4.07
N VAL A 261 13.21 22.71 -3.94
CA VAL A 261 11.90 22.93 -3.29
C VAL A 261 10.80 22.16 -4.01
N GLN A 262 10.74 22.25 -5.34
CA GLN A 262 9.72 21.54 -6.12
C GLN A 262 9.84 20.02 -5.98
N ALA A 263 11.06 19.48 -5.94
CA ALA A 263 11.28 18.05 -5.69
C ALA A 263 10.79 17.63 -4.29
N SER A 264 11.08 18.43 -3.25
CA SER A 264 10.59 18.18 -1.90
C SER A 264 9.06 18.30 -1.79
N VAL A 265 8.44 19.27 -2.48
CA VAL A 265 6.97 19.40 -2.57
C VAL A 265 6.36 18.20 -3.29
N HIS A 266 6.96 17.74 -4.38
CA HIS A 266 6.50 16.55 -5.11
C HIS A 266 6.55 15.31 -4.22
N ARG A 267 7.68 15.10 -3.53
CA ARG A 267 7.83 14.00 -2.57
C ARG A 267 6.76 14.03 -1.47
N PHE A 268 6.44 15.22 -0.95
CA PHE A 268 5.33 15.36 0.01
C PHE A 268 3.98 14.98 -0.62
N LYS A 269 3.70 15.44 -1.85
CA LYS A 269 2.46 15.08 -2.57
C LYS A 269 2.36 13.57 -2.85
N GLU A 270 3.49 12.90 -3.12
CA GLU A 270 3.55 11.44 -3.24
C GLU A 270 3.24 10.73 -1.92
N ILE A 271 3.79 11.22 -0.81
CA ILE A 271 3.48 10.72 0.53
C ILE A 271 1.99 10.88 0.80
N MET A 272 1.41 12.06 0.55
CA MET A 272 -0.02 12.33 0.70
C MET A 272 -0.91 11.43 -0.17
N SER A 273 -0.42 11.01 -1.32
CA SER A 273 -1.10 10.08 -2.23
C SER A 273 -0.90 8.61 -1.84
N SER A 274 -0.08 8.33 -0.83
CA SER A 274 0.20 6.98 -0.35
C SER A 274 -1.09 6.34 0.21
N PRO A 275 -1.31 5.04 -0.05
CA PRO A 275 -2.43 4.31 0.53
C PRO A 275 -2.41 4.30 2.07
N GLN A 276 -1.26 4.54 2.70
CA GLN A 276 -1.13 4.60 4.15
C GLN A 276 -1.89 5.79 4.77
N ILE A 277 -1.99 6.90 4.04
CA ILE A 277 -2.69 8.11 4.48
C ILE A 277 -4.16 8.07 4.06
N LEU A 278 -4.43 7.70 2.80
CA LEU A 278 -5.80 7.60 2.28
C LEU A 278 -6.60 6.48 2.96
N ARG A 279 -5.95 5.34 3.25
CA ARG A 279 -6.57 4.17 3.88
C ARG A 279 -5.64 3.57 4.94
N PRO A 280 -5.57 4.18 6.12
CA PRO A 280 -4.72 3.69 7.19
C PRO A 280 -5.05 2.24 7.55
N GLN A 281 -4.03 1.43 7.80
CA GLN A 281 -4.22 0.00 8.14
C GLN A 281 -5.08 -0.17 9.40
N GLY A 282 -4.95 0.74 10.37
CA GLY A 282 -5.79 0.76 11.57
C GLY A 282 -7.28 0.94 11.27
N VAL A 283 -7.62 1.75 10.27
CA VAL A 283 -9.01 1.97 9.82
C VAL A 283 -9.54 0.69 9.16
N GLN A 284 -8.76 0.06 8.27
CA GLN A 284 -9.17 -1.19 7.62
C GLN A 284 -9.37 -2.33 8.64
N ALA A 285 -8.46 -2.45 9.61
CA ALA A 285 -8.58 -3.42 10.70
C ALA A 285 -9.85 -3.18 11.53
N THR A 286 -10.12 -1.91 11.89
CA THR A 286 -11.31 -1.53 12.66
C THR A 286 -12.60 -1.81 11.91
N LEU A 287 -12.65 -1.56 10.60
CA LEU A 287 -13.79 -1.90 9.76
C LEU A 287 -13.99 -3.41 9.67
N GLY A 288 -12.91 -4.19 9.58
CA GLY A 288 -12.95 -5.64 9.62
C GLY A 288 -13.53 -6.18 10.94
N THR A 289 -13.06 -5.66 12.08
CA THR A 289 -13.58 -6.04 13.41
C THR A 289 -15.04 -5.61 13.57
N LEU A 290 -15.38 -4.41 13.10
CA LEU A 290 -16.77 -3.91 13.14
C LEU A 290 -17.70 -4.84 12.36
N GLN A 291 -17.29 -5.29 11.17
CA GLN A 291 -18.11 -6.17 10.33
C GLN A 291 -18.38 -7.52 11.01
N THR A 292 -17.36 -8.15 11.59
CA THR A 292 -17.52 -9.47 12.24
C THR A 292 -18.34 -9.36 13.53
N GLU A 293 -18.06 -8.36 14.36
CA GLU A 293 -18.80 -8.14 15.61
C GLU A 293 -20.26 -7.76 15.32
N GLN A 294 -20.52 -6.88 14.35
CA GLN A 294 -21.87 -6.50 13.94
C GLN A 294 -22.67 -7.69 13.39
N GLN A 295 -22.03 -8.60 12.62
CA GLN A 295 -22.69 -9.82 12.17
C GLN A 295 -23.09 -10.72 13.35
N SER A 296 -22.20 -10.89 14.34
CA SER A 296 -22.48 -11.69 15.52
C SER A 296 -23.64 -11.13 16.35
N LEU A 297 -23.66 -9.81 16.58
CA LEU A 297 -24.74 -9.12 17.27
C LEU A 297 -26.04 -9.14 16.47
N GLY A 298 -25.95 -9.03 15.14
CA GLY A 298 -27.08 -9.17 14.22
C GLY A 298 -27.73 -10.55 14.31
N GLN A 299 -26.93 -11.62 14.36
CA GLN A 299 -27.44 -12.98 14.57
C GLN A 299 -28.10 -13.14 15.94
N ARG A 300 -27.49 -12.57 17.00
CA ARG A 300 -28.08 -12.57 18.34
C ARG A 300 -29.42 -11.84 18.37
N ARG A 301 -29.51 -10.68 17.71
CA ARG A 301 -30.76 -9.92 17.56
C ARG A 301 -31.82 -10.72 16.82
N LEU A 302 -31.46 -11.42 15.75
CA LEU A 302 -32.38 -12.30 15.02
C LEU A 302 -32.92 -13.44 15.90
N LYS A 303 -32.08 -14.05 16.74
CA LYS A 303 -32.54 -15.09 17.68
C LYS A 303 -33.56 -14.54 18.69
N VAL A 304 -33.33 -13.34 19.23
CA VAL A 304 -34.30 -12.66 20.11
C VAL A 304 -35.59 -12.31 19.35
N LEU A 305 -35.49 -11.86 18.11
CA LEU A 305 -36.69 -11.62 17.30
C LEU A 305 -37.45 -12.92 16.98
N GLN A 306 -36.76 -14.04 16.76
CA GLN A 306 -37.39 -15.33 16.52
C GLN A 306 -38.11 -15.88 17.75
N SER A 307 -37.60 -15.62 18.95
CA SER A 307 -38.28 -16.02 20.20
C SER A 307 -39.61 -15.29 20.42
N PHE A 308 -39.89 -14.21 19.68
CA PHE A 308 -41.22 -13.61 19.65
C PHE A 308 -42.29 -14.61 19.17
N SER A 309 -41.95 -15.49 18.24
CA SER A 309 -42.90 -16.45 17.65
C SER A 309 -43.33 -17.55 18.63
N SER A 310 -42.60 -17.76 19.73
CA SER A 310 -42.99 -18.71 20.78
C SER A 310 -43.85 -18.08 21.88
N MET A 311 -44.02 -16.75 21.88
CA MET A 311 -44.91 -16.03 22.81
C MET A 311 -46.37 -16.06 22.38
N VAL A 312 -46.87 -17.27 22.09
CA VAL A 312 -48.27 -17.53 21.73
C VAL A 312 -49.02 -18.04 22.97
N PRO A 313 -50.31 -17.70 23.14
CA PRO A 313 -51.18 -18.34 24.12
C PRO A 313 -51.02 -19.88 24.21
N PRO A 314 -50.98 -20.49 25.40
CA PRO A 314 -51.31 -19.90 26.72
C PRO A 314 -50.15 -19.21 27.44
N ARG A 315 -48.93 -19.23 26.89
CA ARG A 315 -47.69 -18.77 27.56
C ARG A 315 -47.42 -17.27 27.42
N CYS A 316 -48.37 -16.51 26.88
CA CYS A 316 -48.20 -15.08 26.64
C CYS A 316 -48.54 -14.29 27.91
N SER A 317 -47.63 -13.42 28.38
CA SER A 317 -47.88 -12.49 29.50
C SER A 317 -47.20 -11.15 29.25
N LYS A 318 -47.66 -10.10 29.93
CA LYS A 318 -47.06 -8.76 29.83
C LYS A 318 -45.61 -8.75 30.32
N ASP A 319 -45.31 -9.52 31.37
CA ASP A 319 -43.96 -9.61 31.94
C ASP A 319 -42.99 -10.25 30.94
N LEU A 320 -43.41 -11.34 30.27
CA LEU A 320 -42.63 -11.98 29.22
C LEU A 320 -42.38 -11.04 28.02
N ALA A 321 -43.37 -10.22 27.65
CA ALA A 321 -43.20 -9.22 26.60
C ALA A 321 -42.20 -8.11 27.01
N ALA A 322 -42.18 -7.72 28.28
CA ALA A 322 -41.24 -6.74 28.82
C ALA A 322 -39.81 -7.29 28.92
N GLU A 323 -39.65 -8.53 29.37
CA GLU A 323 -38.36 -9.23 29.39
C GLU A 323 -37.79 -9.46 27.98
N TRP A 324 -38.65 -9.83 27.03
CA TRP A 324 -38.25 -9.94 25.62
C TRP A 324 -37.78 -8.59 25.07
N TYR A 325 -38.51 -7.51 25.34
CA TYR A 325 -38.14 -6.18 24.88
C TYR A 325 -36.86 -5.66 25.54
N SER A 326 -36.64 -5.91 26.83
CA SER A 326 -35.40 -5.54 27.51
C SER A 326 -34.20 -6.30 26.91
N SER A 327 -34.36 -7.58 26.59
CA SER A 327 -33.35 -8.37 25.87
C SER A 327 -33.05 -7.79 24.48
N LEU A 328 -34.09 -7.41 23.73
CA LEU A 328 -33.94 -6.79 22.41
C LEU A 328 -33.26 -5.41 22.48
N SER A 329 -33.66 -4.57 23.45
CA SER A 329 -33.05 -3.26 23.68
C SER A 329 -31.58 -3.38 24.04
N ALA A 330 -31.22 -4.31 24.94
CA ALA A 330 -29.84 -4.55 25.33
C ALA A 330 -28.95 -4.96 24.15
N VAL A 331 -29.47 -5.74 23.19
CA VAL A 331 -28.73 -6.08 21.96
C VAL A 331 -28.60 -4.87 21.03
N ASN A 332 -29.64 -4.03 20.91
CA ASN A 332 -29.56 -2.81 20.11
C ASN A 332 -28.54 -1.82 20.70
N GLU A 333 -28.53 -1.61 22.02
CA GLU A 333 -27.54 -0.78 22.72
C GLU A 333 -26.10 -1.30 22.56
N GLN A 334 -25.91 -2.63 22.51
CA GLN A 334 -24.61 -3.23 22.18
C GLN A 334 -24.17 -2.91 20.75
N ILE A 335 -25.09 -2.91 19.78
CA ILE A 335 -24.79 -2.55 18.39
C ILE A 335 -24.48 -1.04 18.29
N ASP A 336 -25.26 -0.20 18.96
CA ASP A 336 -25.06 1.25 18.93
C ASP A 336 -23.72 1.64 19.60
N SER A 337 -23.38 1.02 20.73
CA SER A 337 -22.08 1.23 21.38
C SER A 337 -20.90 0.71 20.55
N LEU A 338 -21.06 -0.42 19.85
CA LEU A 338 -20.07 -0.91 18.88
C LEU A 338 -19.82 0.13 17.78
N HIS A 339 -20.88 0.70 17.21
CA HIS A 339 -20.81 1.71 16.15
C HIS A 339 -20.09 2.97 16.63
N ILE A 340 -20.48 3.52 17.79
CA ILE A 340 -19.84 4.70 18.39
C ILE A 340 -18.36 4.44 18.66
N ASN A 341 -18.01 3.30 19.26
CA ASN A 341 -16.63 2.94 19.57
C ASN A 341 -15.79 2.78 18.31
N SER A 342 -16.35 2.18 17.25
CA SER A 342 -15.66 1.97 15.98
C SER A 342 -15.39 3.29 15.26
N VAL A 343 -16.39 4.18 15.19
CA VAL A 343 -16.23 5.52 14.61
C VAL A 343 -15.20 6.33 15.40
N THR A 344 -15.23 6.27 16.73
CA THR A 344 -14.25 6.96 17.60
C THR A 344 -12.83 6.46 17.35
N LYS A 345 -12.62 5.13 17.24
CA LYS A 345 -11.32 4.56 16.90
C LYS A 345 -10.84 5.01 15.52
N ILE A 346 -11.73 5.04 14.53
CA ILE A 346 -11.41 5.51 13.17
C ILE A 346 -10.96 6.98 13.21
N ARG A 347 -11.68 7.85 13.93
CA ARG A 347 -11.29 9.26 14.11
C ARG A 347 -9.89 9.38 14.72
N LEU A 348 -9.59 8.61 15.76
CA LEU A 348 -8.26 8.62 16.41
C LEU A 348 -7.14 8.17 15.47
N TYR A 349 -7.37 7.14 14.65
CA TYR A 349 -6.37 6.73 13.66
C TYR A 349 -6.09 7.82 12.63
N TYR A 350 -7.12 8.50 12.14
CA TYR A 350 -6.92 9.61 11.21
C TYR A 350 -6.23 10.80 11.87
N GLU A 351 -6.59 11.15 13.11
CA GLU A 351 -5.92 12.19 13.89
C GLU A 351 -4.42 11.91 14.05
N GLN A 352 -4.06 10.67 14.36
CA GLN A 352 -2.67 10.24 14.43
C GLN A 352 -1.97 10.37 13.07
N THR A 353 -2.61 9.95 11.97
CA THR A 353 -2.01 10.12 10.64
C THR A 353 -1.82 11.59 10.26
N TRP A 354 -2.71 12.48 10.68
CA TRP A 354 -2.56 13.92 10.43
C TRP A 354 -1.43 14.54 11.25
N GLN A 355 -1.24 14.09 12.49
CA GLN A 355 -0.09 14.47 13.30
C GLN A 355 1.22 14.01 12.64
N ASP A 356 1.28 12.77 12.15
CA ASP A 356 2.45 12.27 11.41
C ASP A 356 2.71 13.09 10.14
N CYS A 357 1.65 13.49 9.41
CA CYS A 357 1.78 14.38 8.25
C CYS A 357 2.32 15.77 8.61
N LEU A 358 1.90 16.34 9.75
CA LEU A 358 2.43 17.62 10.22
C LEU A 358 3.92 17.52 10.60
N VAL A 359 4.35 16.39 11.17
CA VAL A 359 5.77 16.12 11.40
C VAL A 359 6.55 16.07 10.08
N GLU A 360 5.98 15.47 9.02
CA GLU A 360 6.60 15.50 7.69
C GLU A 360 6.66 16.92 7.08
N VAL A 361 5.67 17.78 7.36
CA VAL A 361 5.72 19.20 6.98
C VAL A 361 6.86 19.91 7.73
N ASP A 362 7.09 19.60 8.99
CA ASP A 362 8.20 20.19 9.75
C ASP A 362 9.56 19.69 9.27
N LYS A 363 9.69 18.39 8.93
CA LYS A 363 10.88 17.86 8.24
C LYS A 363 11.12 18.57 6.91
N PHE A 364 10.07 18.83 6.14
CA PHE A 364 10.18 19.63 4.91
C PHE A 364 10.73 21.03 5.20
N LYS A 365 10.22 21.72 6.24
CA LYS A 365 10.73 23.05 6.62
C LYS A 365 12.22 22.99 6.98
N GLU A 366 12.66 21.97 7.71
CA GLU A 366 14.07 21.76 8.05
C GLU A 366 14.94 21.51 6.80
N GLU A 367 14.50 20.60 5.92
CA GLU A 367 15.20 20.29 4.65
C GLU A 367 15.34 21.54 3.77
N VAL A 368 14.28 22.34 3.64
CA VAL A 368 14.25 23.55 2.82
C VAL A 368 15.04 24.69 3.45
N SER A 369 15.07 24.78 4.78
CA SER A 369 15.95 25.72 5.50
C SER A 369 17.43 25.45 5.21
N GLY A 370 17.80 24.18 5.04
CA GLY A 370 19.15 23.76 4.63
C GLY A 370 19.60 24.30 3.27
N TYR A 371 18.66 24.71 2.40
CA TYR A 371 18.98 25.32 1.09
C TYR A 371 19.23 26.83 1.15
N GLY A 372 19.12 27.45 2.34
CA GLY A 372 19.33 28.88 2.54
C GLY A 372 18.21 29.74 1.92
N LEU A 373 16.97 29.32 2.11
CA LEU A 373 15.76 30.10 1.81
C LEU A 373 15.35 30.91 3.05
N ALA A 374 14.70 32.06 2.84
CA ALA A 374 14.19 32.86 3.95
C ALA A 374 13.00 32.15 4.62
N SER A 375 12.85 32.31 5.93
CA SER A 375 11.75 31.69 6.70
C SER A 375 10.36 32.07 6.14
N ASP A 376 10.21 33.31 5.66
CA ASP A 376 8.96 33.82 5.09
C ASP A 376 8.59 33.12 3.78
N ASP A 377 9.56 32.87 2.89
CA ASP A 377 9.37 32.15 1.63
C ASP A 377 8.95 30.68 1.89
N ILE A 378 9.54 30.06 2.92
CA ILE A 378 9.21 28.69 3.34
C ILE A 378 7.77 28.63 3.84
N GLN A 379 7.35 29.59 4.67
CA GLN A 379 5.97 29.68 5.16
C GLN A 379 4.98 29.90 4.02
N GLU A 380 5.34 30.74 3.03
CA GLU A 380 4.51 30.96 1.85
C GLU A 380 4.32 29.66 1.06
N ILE A 381 5.37 28.88 0.82
CA ILE A 381 5.30 27.59 0.13
C ILE A 381 4.46 26.58 0.92
N VAL A 382 4.69 26.48 2.24
CA VAL A 382 3.90 25.59 3.12
C VAL A 382 2.41 25.95 3.04
N SER A 383 2.09 27.25 3.10
CA SER A 383 0.71 27.75 3.06
C SER A 383 0.01 27.54 1.71
N LYS A 384 0.75 27.63 0.60
CA LYS A 384 0.19 27.53 -0.76
C LYS A 384 0.17 26.11 -1.31
N GLU A 385 1.12 25.26 -0.95
CA GLU A 385 1.32 23.96 -1.60
C GLU A 385 1.04 22.78 -0.66
N LEU A 386 1.50 22.83 0.59
CA LEU A 386 1.44 21.67 1.49
C LEU A 386 0.13 21.62 2.30
N LEU A 387 -0.22 22.73 2.95
CA LEU A 387 -1.43 22.83 3.77
C LEU A 387 -2.73 22.60 2.97
N PRO A 388 -2.88 23.08 1.72
CA PRO A 388 -4.10 22.80 0.97
C PRO A 388 -4.27 21.32 0.63
N VAL A 389 -3.19 20.61 0.29
CA VAL A 389 -3.24 19.16 0.00
C VAL A 389 -3.57 18.38 1.27
N LEU A 390 -2.94 18.74 2.40
CA LEU A 390 -3.25 18.14 3.71
C LEU A 390 -4.71 18.39 4.10
N GLY A 391 -5.16 19.64 4.00
CA GLY A 391 -6.52 20.05 4.33
C GLY A 391 -7.57 19.37 3.45
N GLN A 392 -7.31 19.22 2.15
CA GLN A 392 -8.22 18.51 1.24
C GLN A 392 -8.38 17.03 1.62
N SER A 393 -7.27 16.33 1.87
CA SER A 393 -7.30 14.93 2.30
C SER A 393 -7.98 14.75 3.66
N GLN A 394 -7.71 15.66 4.61
CA GLN A 394 -8.37 15.68 5.91
C GLN A 394 -9.88 15.86 5.76
N CYS A 395 -10.33 16.87 5.01
CA CYS A 395 -11.76 17.14 4.79
C CYS A 395 -12.48 15.93 4.19
N GLN A 396 -11.89 15.27 3.19
CA GLN A 396 -12.48 14.08 2.58
C GLN A 396 -12.66 12.93 3.59
N SER A 397 -11.67 12.73 4.47
CA SER A 397 -11.77 11.71 5.52
C SER A 397 -12.83 12.05 6.56
N GLU A 398 -12.90 13.31 6.99
CA GLU A 398 -13.86 13.79 7.99
C GLU A 398 -15.29 13.70 7.47
N GLU A 399 -15.52 14.10 6.22
CA GLU A 399 -16.82 13.99 5.54
C GLU A 399 -17.26 12.51 5.44
N TRP A 400 -16.35 11.61 5.08
CA TRP A 400 -16.64 10.17 5.04
C TRP A 400 -16.98 9.61 6.43
N ILE A 401 -16.25 9.99 7.48
CA ILE A 401 -16.54 9.58 8.86
C ILE A 401 -17.90 10.13 9.29
N GLU A 402 -18.19 11.40 9.02
CA GLU A 402 -19.46 12.03 9.40
C GLU A 402 -20.65 11.36 8.70
N GLU A 403 -20.52 10.99 7.42
CA GLU A 403 -21.57 10.27 6.71
C GLU A 403 -21.84 8.89 7.34
N ILE A 404 -20.80 8.16 7.74
CA ILE A 404 -20.96 6.88 8.42
C ILE A 404 -21.62 7.05 9.80
N ASP A 405 -21.17 8.04 10.57
CA ASP A 405 -21.69 8.34 11.90
C ASP A 405 -23.19 8.69 11.83
N ARG A 406 -23.55 9.56 10.88
CA ARG A 406 -24.93 9.94 10.58
C ARG A 406 -25.77 8.75 10.14
N ALA A 407 -25.22 7.87 9.30
CA ALA A 407 -25.89 6.65 8.87
C ALA A 407 -26.17 5.72 10.07
N PHE A 408 -25.20 5.50 10.96
CA PHE A 408 -25.39 4.71 12.17
C PHE A 408 -26.41 5.33 13.13
N GLU A 409 -26.36 6.64 13.36
CA GLU A 409 -27.33 7.33 14.20
C GLU A 409 -28.77 7.20 13.65
N SER A 410 -28.92 7.35 12.33
CA SER A 410 -30.22 7.17 11.67
C SER A 410 -30.75 5.73 11.79
N LEU A 411 -29.84 4.76 11.71
CA LEU A 411 -30.15 3.34 11.83
C LEU A 411 -30.59 3.00 13.26
N ALA A 412 -29.86 3.48 14.27
CA ALA A 412 -30.19 3.33 15.68
C ALA A 412 -31.58 3.90 16.00
N LYS A 413 -31.86 5.15 15.55
CA LYS A 413 -33.18 5.80 15.70
C LYS A 413 -34.29 4.97 15.08
N ARG A 414 -34.10 4.48 13.84
CA ARG A 414 -35.09 3.65 13.14
C ARG A 414 -35.34 2.33 13.85
N ILE A 415 -34.29 1.64 14.29
CA ILE A 415 -34.42 0.36 15.00
C ILE A 415 -35.12 0.57 16.35
N GLY A 416 -34.76 1.61 17.09
CA GLY A 416 -35.42 1.97 18.36
C GLY A 416 -36.92 2.26 18.19
N ALA A 417 -37.32 2.95 17.11
CA ALA A 417 -38.72 3.17 16.80
C ALA A 417 -39.46 1.86 16.49
N LEU A 418 -38.86 0.99 15.68
CA LEU A 418 -39.44 -0.31 15.31
C LEU A 418 -39.55 -1.26 16.51
N SER A 419 -38.51 -1.36 17.35
CA SER A 419 -38.53 -2.22 18.54
C SER A 419 -39.60 -1.77 19.53
N LYS A 420 -39.74 -0.45 19.74
CA LYS A 420 -40.80 0.13 20.58
C LYS A 420 -42.19 -0.15 20.03
N GLY A 421 -42.37 -0.05 18.71
CA GLY A 421 -43.63 -0.42 18.04
C GLY A 421 -44.00 -1.90 18.23
N LEU A 422 -43.04 -2.80 18.03
CA LEU A 422 -43.22 -4.24 18.24
C LEU A 422 -43.54 -4.58 19.70
N PHE A 423 -42.87 -3.93 20.65
CA PHE A 423 -43.19 -4.10 22.07
C PHE A 423 -44.62 -3.66 22.40
N GLY A 424 -45.05 -2.50 21.89
CA GLY A 424 -46.43 -2.04 22.07
C GLY A 424 -47.47 -3.02 21.50
N PHE A 425 -47.15 -3.69 20.39
CA PHE A 425 -47.98 -4.76 19.83
C PHE A 425 -47.99 -6.01 20.72
N ALA A 426 -46.82 -6.48 21.14
CA ALA A 426 -46.65 -7.63 22.02
C ALA A 426 -47.42 -7.46 23.35
N GLN A 427 -47.28 -6.29 23.96
CA GLN A 427 -47.92 -5.95 25.22
C GLN A 427 -49.45 -5.93 25.11
N LYS A 428 -50.00 -5.43 23.98
CA LYS A 428 -51.44 -5.45 23.71
C LYS A 428 -51.98 -6.87 23.53
N LEU A 429 -51.26 -7.72 22.79
CA LEU A 429 -51.63 -9.13 22.61
C LEU A 429 -51.63 -9.88 23.95
N ALA A 430 -50.57 -9.71 24.73
CA ALA A 430 -50.48 -10.29 26.07
C ALA A 430 -51.63 -9.84 26.96
N HIS A 431 -51.98 -8.55 26.93
CA HIS A 431 -53.11 -8.02 27.70
C HIS A 431 -54.45 -8.64 27.29
N LEU A 432 -54.71 -8.75 25.98
CA LEU A 432 -55.95 -9.37 25.48
C LEU A 432 -56.04 -10.84 25.92
N TRP A 433 -54.93 -11.58 25.87
CA TRP A 433 -54.88 -12.96 26.32
C TRP A 433 -55.12 -13.09 27.83
N GLU A 434 -54.46 -12.28 28.66
CA GLU A 434 -54.68 -12.26 30.12
C GLU A 434 -56.15 -11.99 30.47
N MET A 435 -56.78 -11.02 29.79
CA MET A 435 -58.20 -10.71 29.98
C MET A 435 -59.11 -11.87 29.59
N HIS A 436 -58.82 -12.50 28.45
CA HIS A 436 -59.55 -13.68 27.98
C HIS A 436 -59.37 -14.88 28.94
N GLY A 437 -58.14 -15.16 29.36
CA GLY A 437 -57.82 -16.23 30.30
C GLY A 437 -58.52 -16.06 31.64
N ALA A 438 -58.50 -14.85 32.21
CA ALA A 438 -59.23 -14.53 33.44
C ALA A 438 -60.77 -14.63 33.26
N GLY A 439 -61.29 -14.35 32.05
CA GLY A 439 -62.69 -14.56 31.71
C GLY A 439 -63.06 -16.04 31.62
N LEU A 440 -62.21 -16.84 30.96
CA LEU A 440 -62.38 -18.27 30.80
C LEU A 440 -62.36 -18.98 32.16
N GLN A 441 -61.38 -18.66 33.01
CA GLN A 441 -61.30 -19.19 34.37
C GLN A 441 -62.56 -18.86 35.17
N ARG A 442 -63.05 -17.61 35.14
CA ARG A 442 -64.30 -17.25 35.83
C ARG A 442 -65.49 -18.07 35.34
N ARG A 443 -65.58 -18.34 34.04
CA ARG A 443 -66.68 -19.12 33.47
C ARG A 443 -66.55 -20.61 33.78
N GLU A 444 -65.32 -21.14 33.82
CA GLU A 444 -65.02 -22.50 34.27
C GLU A 444 -65.43 -22.69 35.73
N HIS A 445 -65.06 -21.78 36.63
CA HIS A 445 -65.48 -21.82 38.03
C HIS A 445 -67.02 -21.74 38.14
N GLN A 446 -67.68 -20.87 37.37
CA GLN A 446 -69.15 -20.81 37.35
C GLN A 446 -69.80 -22.12 36.90
N LEU A 447 -69.23 -22.80 35.90
CA LEU A 447 -69.73 -24.08 35.41
C LEU A 447 -69.46 -25.21 36.41
N GLN A 448 -68.30 -25.21 37.08
CA GLN A 448 -67.98 -26.13 38.17
C GLN A 448 -68.96 -25.93 39.33
N ASP A 449 -69.20 -24.69 39.78
CA ASP A 449 -70.20 -24.39 40.80
C ASP A 449 -71.61 -24.87 40.39
N GLN A 450 -71.98 -24.73 39.12
CA GLN A 450 -73.26 -25.21 38.60
C GLN A 450 -73.32 -26.74 38.58
N LEU A 451 -72.23 -27.40 38.18
CA LEU A 451 -72.13 -28.85 38.17
C LEU A 451 -72.20 -29.43 39.57
N GLU A 452 -71.46 -28.87 40.53
CA GLU A 452 -71.51 -29.25 41.95
C GLU A 452 -72.91 -29.07 42.51
N LYS A 453 -73.56 -27.92 42.23
CA LYS A 453 -74.96 -27.69 42.64
C LYS A 453 -75.93 -28.71 42.04
N LEU A 454 -75.75 -29.12 40.78
CA LEU A 454 -76.56 -30.16 40.16
C LEU A 454 -76.27 -31.54 40.73
N SER A 455 -74.99 -31.85 40.99
CA SER A 455 -74.56 -33.09 41.62
C SER A 455 -75.16 -33.25 43.00
N HIS A 456 -75.04 -32.23 43.87
CA HIS A 456 -75.65 -32.24 45.20
C HIS A 456 -77.17 -32.34 45.17
N LYS A 457 -77.84 -31.74 44.16
CA LYS A 457 -79.28 -31.89 43.98
C LYS A 457 -79.66 -33.32 43.61
N LYS A 458 -78.97 -33.93 42.64
CA LYS A 458 -79.21 -35.32 42.23
C LYS A 458 -78.89 -36.30 43.37
N GLU A 459 -77.85 -36.04 44.15
CA GLU A 459 -77.48 -36.81 45.34
C GLU A 459 -78.57 -36.73 46.42
N ALA A 460 -79.05 -35.53 46.74
CA ALA A 460 -80.15 -35.34 47.70
C ALA A 460 -81.47 -35.99 47.23
N GLU A 461 -81.77 -35.94 45.92
CA GLU A 461 -82.93 -36.61 45.33
C GLU A 461 -82.82 -38.14 45.42
N LEU A 462 -81.63 -38.69 45.20
CA LEU A 462 -81.34 -40.10 45.38
C LEU A 462 -81.49 -40.51 46.86
N ASP A 463 -80.95 -39.74 47.79
CA ASP A 463 -81.06 -39.99 49.24
C ASP A 463 -82.52 -40.01 49.70
N MET A 464 -83.32 -39.02 49.27
CA MET A 464 -84.75 -38.99 49.56
C MET A 464 -85.49 -40.24 49.05
N MET A 465 -85.11 -40.73 47.87
CA MET A 465 -85.73 -41.90 47.25
C MET A 465 -85.25 -43.23 47.89
N LEU A 466 -83.98 -43.30 48.33
CA LEU A 466 -83.46 -44.40 49.14
C LEU A 466 -84.13 -44.46 50.52
N ASP A 467 -84.38 -43.32 51.15
CA ASP A 467 -85.10 -43.27 52.42
C ASP A 467 -86.58 -43.68 52.28
N ARG A 468 -87.24 -43.35 51.16
CA ARG A 468 -88.58 -43.86 50.85
C ARG A 468 -88.58 -45.38 50.70
N LEU A 469 -87.63 -45.95 49.96
CA LEU A 469 -87.46 -47.40 49.84
C LEU A 469 -87.31 -48.10 51.19
N ARG A 470 -86.60 -47.48 52.15
CA ARG A 470 -86.41 -48.03 53.50
C ARG A 470 -87.68 -48.00 54.37
N GLN A 471 -88.63 -47.12 54.08
CA GLN A 471 -89.82 -46.87 54.91
C GLN A 471 -91.12 -47.46 54.34
N GLU A 472 -91.08 -48.07 53.16
CA GLU A 472 -92.29 -48.56 52.48
C GLU A 472 -92.82 -49.88 53.07
N SER A 473 -94.15 -49.93 53.27
CA SER A 473 -94.84 -50.99 54.02
C SER A 473 -95.63 -51.99 53.16
N SER A 474 -95.58 -51.88 51.83
CA SER A 474 -96.25 -52.80 50.89
C SER A 474 -95.37 -53.15 49.69
N GLU A 475 -95.45 -54.39 49.21
CA GLU A 475 -94.61 -54.91 48.11
C GLU A 475 -94.82 -54.16 46.79
N GLU A 476 -96.06 -53.76 46.50
CA GLU A 476 -96.43 -53.04 45.28
C GLU A 476 -95.89 -51.60 45.28
N ALA A 477 -95.91 -50.92 46.44
CA ALA A 477 -95.26 -49.61 46.58
C ALA A 477 -93.74 -49.71 46.42
N LEU A 478 -93.14 -50.73 47.03
CA LEU A 478 -91.70 -51.00 46.99
C LEU A 478 -91.19 -51.24 45.58
N ARG A 479 -91.93 -52.00 44.75
CA ARG A 479 -91.57 -52.18 43.34
C ARG A 479 -91.64 -50.87 42.54
N ILE A 480 -92.62 -50.01 42.80
CA ILE A 480 -92.76 -48.71 42.12
C ILE A 480 -91.61 -47.77 42.53
N SER A 481 -91.31 -47.68 43.83
CA SER A 481 -90.23 -46.84 44.36
C SER A 481 -88.85 -47.30 43.90
N LEU A 482 -88.65 -48.63 43.78
CA LEU A 482 -87.44 -49.24 43.25
C LEU A 482 -87.27 -48.96 41.75
N SER A 483 -88.35 -49.02 40.96
CA SER A 483 -88.28 -48.66 39.53
C SER A 483 -87.91 -47.19 39.31
N LYS A 484 -88.38 -46.28 40.17
CA LYS A 484 -88.07 -44.85 40.10
C LYS A 484 -86.64 -44.52 40.54
N THR A 485 -86.12 -45.18 41.59
CA THR A 485 -84.72 -45.03 42.01
C THR A 485 -83.76 -45.56 40.96
N LEU A 486 -84.05 -46.72 40.35
CA LEU A 486 -83.23 -47.26 39.26
C LEU A 486 -83.21 -46.34 38.04
N HIS A 487 -84.34 -45.71 37.70
CA HIS A 487 -84.40 -44.74 36.61
C HIS A 487 -83.50 -43.50 36.86
N ILE A 488 -83.51 -42.96 38.08
CA ILE A 488 -82.63 -41.83 38.46
C ILE A 488 -81.15 -42.25 38.48
N LEU A 489 -80.84 -43.48 38.91
CA LEU A 489 -79.49 -44.04 38.84
C LEU A 489 -79.00 -44.22 37.39
N GLU A 490 -79.87 -44.63 36.48
CA GLU A 490 -79.59 -44.70 35.03
C GLU A 490 -79.36 -43.31 34.40
N GLU A 491 -80.03 -42.26 34.91
CA GLU A 491 -79.82 -40.85 34.51
C GLU A 491 -78.59 -40.18 35.14
N ILE A 492 -77.95 -40.79 36.13
CA ILE A 492 -76.69 -40.32 36.75
C ILE A 492 -75.47 -41.03 36.14
N THR A 493 -75.64 -42.25 35.64
CA THR A 493 -74.57 -43.10 35.11
C THR A 493 -74.31 -42.94 33.60
N ASN A 494 -75.24 -42.30 32.88
CA ASN A 494 -75.03 -41.76 31.53
C ASN A 494 -74.77 -40.25 31.59
#